data_AF-A0A0Q4JEH5-F1
#
_entry.id   AF-A0A0Q4JEH5-F1
#
_cell.length_a   1.000
_cell.length_b   1.000
_cell.length_c   1.000
_cell.angle_alpha   90.00
_cell.angle_beta   90.00
_cell.angle_gamma   90.00
#
_symmetry.space_group_name_H-M   'P 1'
#
loop_
_entity.id
_entity.type
_entity.pdbx_description
1 polymer ?
#
loop_
_entity_poly.entity_id
_entity_poly.type
_entity_poly.pdbx_seq_one_letter_code
_entity_poly.pdbx_strand_id
1 'polypeptide(L)'
;MAEPSENYEKLLTANLARVIDWLKFSETKNGVLLALASGWTVAAVNVAVRKEGIPDGYEWMLPLSIAILMVAIIRLVWSFMPQISLPKFLAPSARRYRDTNLIFYGDIAEVDVGNAASEMEKRYLPSGKDTYRSEYLGDLAQQIRIVSGIANSKFKAFRTAGWLCFTALVALAWPTTKAIATHLLGW
;
A
#
# COMPACT_ATOMS: atom_id res chain seq x y z
N MET A 1 -24.73 -0.61 31.10
CA MET A 1 -24.69 -0.43 29.63
C MET A 1 -23.65 0.65 29.38
N ALA A 2 -22.67 0.41 28.49
CA ALA A 2 -21.64 1.42 28.21
C ALA A 2 -22.29 2.71 27.68
N GLU A 3 -21.82 3.86 28.16
CA GLU A 3 -22.25 5.19 27.72
C GLU A 3 -22.03 5.34 26.20
N PRO A 4 -22.88 6.06 25.44
CA PRO A 4 -22.73 6.23 23.99
C PRO A 4 -21.33 6.70 23.53
N SER A 5 -20.65 7.50 24.37
CA SER A 5 -19.29 7.98 24.16
C SER A 5 -18.25 6.85 24.15
N GLU A 6 -18.39 5.88 25.05
CA GLU A 6 -17.50 4.71 25.19
C GLU A 6 -17.65 3.75 24.02
N ASN A 7 -18.88 3.54 23.54
CA ASN A 7 -19.11 2.73 22.35
C ASN A 7 -18.51 3.37 21.09
N TYR A 8 -18.57 4.70 20.99
CA TYR A 8 -18.01 5.43 19.86
C TYR A 8 -16.47 5.41 19.86
N GLU A 9 -15.84 5.60 21.03
CA GLU A 9 -14.38 5.44 21.16
C GLU A 9 -13.93 4.04 20.74
N LYS A 10 -14.56 2.99 21.28
CA LYS A 10 -14.25 1.61 20.92
C LYS A 10 -14.37 1.36 19.42
N LEU A 11 -15.38 1.94 18.77
CA LEU A 11 -15.55 1.86 17.32
C LEU A 11 -14.37 2.51 16.57
N LEU A 12 -13.93 3.70 16.99
CA LEU A 12 -12.81 4.40 16.37
C LEU A 12 -11.51 3.62 16.55
N THR A 13 -11.20 3.18 17.77
CA THR A 13 -10.00 2.40 18.08
C THR A 13 -9.98 1.07 17.33
N ALA A 14 -11.10 0.35 17.27
CA ALA A 14 -11.22 -0.88 16.49
C ALA A 14 -11.06 -0.64 14.98
N ASN A 15 -11.58 0.47 14.46
CA ASN A 15 -11.44 0.81 13.05
C ASN A 15 -10.00 1.24 12.71
N LEU A 16 -9.33 1.98 13.58
CA LEU A 16 -7.92 2.33 13.43
C LEU A 16 -7.05 1.07 13.34
N ALA A 17 -7.25 0.11 14.27
CA ALA A 17 -6.56 -1.17 14.25
C ALA A 17 -6.80 -1.91 12.92
N ARG A 18 -8.06 -2.02 12.47
CA ARG A 18 -8.42 -2.66 11.20
C ARG A 18 -7.75 -2.00 10.00
N VAL A 19 -7.69 -0.68 9.96
CA VAL A 19 -7.06 0.08 8.87
C VAL A 19 -5.53 -0.10 8.88
N ILE A 20 -4.91 -0.19 10.05
CA ILE A 20 -3.49 -0.54 10.19
C ILE A 20 -3.24 -1.96 9.66
N ASP A 21 -4.12 -2.92 9.94
CA ASP A 21 -4.01 -4.28 9.41
C ASP A 21 -4.17 -4.31 7.88
N TRP A 22 -5.09 -3.52 7.32
CA TRP A 22 -5.21 -3.36 5.87
C TRP A 22 -3.95 -2.77 5.24
N LEU A 23 -3.32 -1.79 5.90
CA LEU A 23 -2.06 -1.22 5.47
C LEU A 23 -0.97 -2.30 5.42
N LYS A 24 -0.75 -3.02 6.52
CA LYS A 24 0.24 -4.12 6.59
C LYS A 24 -0.02 -5.18 5.53
N PHE A 25 -1.26 -5.60 5.36
CA PHE A 25 -1.64 -6.58 4.35
C PHE A 25 -1.35 -6.09 2.93
N SER A 26 -1.59 -4.82 2.63
CA SER A 26 -1.25 -4.22 1.34
C SER A 26 0.25 -4.18 1.08
N GLU A 27 1.06 -3.95 2.12
CA GLU A 27 2.52 -3.99 2.03
C GLU A 27 3.04 -5.40 1.79
N THR A 28 2.51 -6.40 2.51
CA THR A 28 2.84 -7.80 2.28
C THR A 28 2.51 -8.21 0.84
N LYS A 29 1.34 -7.86 0.32
CA LYS A 29 0.96 -8.15 -1.07
C LYS A 29 1.90 -7.52 -2.09
N ASN A 30 2.25 -6.25 -1.90
CA ASN A 30 3.21 -5.58 -2.78
C ASN A 30 4.60 -6.20 -2.71
N GLY A 31 5.03 -6.62 -1.52
CA GLY A 31 6.33 -7.27 -1.32
C GLY A 31 6.41 -8.62 -2.00
N VAL A 32 5.37 -9.45 -1.84
CA VAL A 32 5.26 -10.75 -2.51
C VAL A 32 5.24 -10.58 -4.03
N LEU A 33 4.43 -9.64 -4.56
CA LEU A 33 4.37 -9.40 -6.00
C LEU A 33 5.71 -8.88 -6.54
N LEU A 34 6.43 -8.05 -5.79
CA LEU A 34 7.76 -7.55 -6.17
C LEU A 34 8.78 -8.67 -6.24
N ALA A 35 8.79 -9.58 -5.26
CA ALA A 35 9.68 -10.75 -5.27
C ALA A 35 9.39 -11.67 -6.46
N LEU A 36 8.11 -11.95 -6.72
CA LEU A 36 7.69 -12.77 -7.86
C LEU A 36 8.05 -12.11 -9.20
N ALA A 37 7.75 -10.82 -9.38
CA ALA A 37 8.06 -10.10 -10.61
C ALA A 37 9.57 -10.00 -10.85
N SER A 38 10.37 -9.78 -9.79
CA SER A 38 11.83 -9.76 -9.87
C SER A 38 12.39 -11.12 -10.27
N GLY A 39 11.93 -12.20 -9.62
CA GLY A 39 12.33 -13.57 -9.96
C GLY A 39 11.99 -13.93 -11.40
N TRP A 40 10.77 -13.58 -11.85
CA TRP A 40 10.37 -13.78 -13.24
C TRP A 40 11.26 -13.00 -14.21
N THR A 41 11.53 -11.74 -13.91
CA THR A 41 12.36 -10.88 -14.77
C THR A 41 13.75 -11.45 -14.93
N VAL A 42 14.38 -11.90 -13.84
CA VAL A 42 15.70 -12.55 -13.87
C VAL A 42 15.66 -13.83 -14.72
N ALA A 43 14.64 -14.67 -14.55
CA ALA A 43 14.48 -15.87 -15.36
C ALA A 43 14.32 -15.54 -16.86
N ALA A 44 13.47 -14.58 -17.20
CA ALA A 44 13.23 -14.15 -18.57
C ALA A 44 14.49 -13.54 -19.22
N VAL A 45 15.25 -12.73 -18.48
CA VAL A 45 16.53 -12.17 -18.94
C VAL A 45 17.56 -13.29 -19.18
N ASN A 46 17.66 -14.26 -18.28
CA ASN A 46 18.58 -15.39 -18.44
C ASN A 46 18.27 -16.21 -19.70
N VAL A 47 16.98 -16.41 -20.02
CA VAL A 47 16.57 -17.04 -21.28
C VAL A 47 16.94 -16.16 -22.48
N ALA A 48 16.66 -14.86 -22.40
CA ALA A 48 16.92 -13.92 -23.50
C ALA A 48 18.42 -13.79 -23.84
N VAL A 49 19.31 -13.83 -22.84
CA VAL A 49 20.76 -13.69 -23.02
C VAL A 49 21.38 -14.93 -23.65
N ARG A 50 20.88 -16.12 -23.33
CA ARG A 50 21.45 -17.38 -23.85
C ARG A 50 21.27 -17.55 -25.35
N LYS A 51 20.24 -16.94 -25.95
CA LYS A 51 19.89 -16.93 -27.40
C LYS A 51 19.77 -18.30 -28.10
N GLU A 52 20.22 -19.39 -27.51
CA GLU A 52 20.11 -20.74 -28.02
C GLU A 52 18.70 -21.29 -27.73
N GLY A 53 18.00 -21.75 -28.78
CA GLY A 53 16.73 -22.47 -28.64
C GLY A 53 15.51 -21.61 -28.30
N ILE A 54 15.53 -20.30 -28.57
CA ILE A 54 14.32 -19.47 -28.49
C ILE A 54 13.39 -19.86 -29.66
N PRO A 55 12.18 -20.40 -29.41
CA PRO A 55 11.28 -20.77 -30.49
C PRO A 55 10.78 -19.56 -31.27
N ASP A 56 10.44 -19.78 -32.54
CA ASP A 56 9.86 -18.75 -33.40
C ASP A 56 8.63 -18.10 -32.74
N GLY A 57 8.54 -16.77 -32.83
CA GLY A 57 7.48 -15.97 -32.21
C GLY A 57 7.79 -15.46 -30.79
N TYR A 58 8.81 -15.98 -30.11
CA TYR A 58 9.27 -15.45 -28.81
C TYR A 58 10.22 -14.27 -28.91
N GLU A 59 10.82 -14.04 -30.09
CA GLU A 59 11.84 -13.00 -30.32
C GLU A 59 11.39 -11.60 -29.87
N TRP A 60 10.13 -11.25 -30.09
CA TRP A 60 9.55 -9.96 -29.71
C TRP A 60 8.74 -10.02 -28.42
N MET A 61 8.13 -11.16 -28.11
CA MET A 61 7.28 -11.31 -26.92
C MET A 61 8.09 -11.39 -25.63
N LEU A 62 9.27 -12.03 -25.67
CA LEU A 62 10.16 -12.11 -24.52
C LEU A 62 10.68 -10.73 -24.06
N PRO A 63 11.31 -9.90 -24.93
CA PRO A 63 11.75 -8.56 -24.51
C PRO A 63 10.58 -7.65 -24.13
N LEU A 64 9.42 -7.77 -24.78
CA LEU A 64 8.21 -7.03 -24.40
C LEU A 64 7.76 -7.40 -22.98
N SER A 65 7.71 -8.70 -22.64
CA SER A 65 7.33 -9.16 -21.30
C SER A 65 8.30 -8.63 -20.23
N ILE A 66 9.61 -8.62 -20.51
CA ILE A 66 10.64 -8.05 -19.62
C ILE A 66 10.40 -6.56 -19.40
N ALA A 67 10.15 -5.79 -20.46
CA ALA A 67 9.87 -4.36 -20.36
C ALA A 67 8.63 -4.08 -19.49
N ILE A 68 7.55 -4.84 -19.68
CA ILE A 68 6.32 -4.70 -18.88
C ILE A 68 6.59 -5.04 -17.41
N LEU A 69 7.31 -6.12 -17.12
CA LEU A 69 7.67 -6.52 -15.76
C LEU A 69 8.53 -5.45 -15.08
N MET A 70 9.46 -4.83 -15.79
CA MET A 70 10.26 -3.72 -15.27
C MET A 70 9.41 -2.53 -14.84
N VAL A 71 8.37 -2.17 -15.62
CA VAL A 71 7.42 -1.12 -15.23
C VAL A 71 6.63 -1.53 -13.99
N ALA A 72 6.22 -2.81 -13.88
CA ALA A 72 5.53 -3.33 -12.70
C ALA A 72 6.42 -3.25 -11.44
N ILE A 73 7.70 -3.64 -11.56
CA ILE A 73 8.69 -3.57 -10.49
C ILE A 73 8.90 -2.12 -10.04
N ILE A 74 9.13 -1.19 -10.97
CA ILE A 74 9.28 0.24 -10.64
C ILE A 74 8.05 0.75 -9.89
N ARG A 75 6.85 0.36 -10.32
CA ARG A 75 5.60 0.76 -9.67
C ARG A 75 5.47 0.23 -8.24
N LEU A 76 5.94 -0.98 -8.00
CA LEU A 76 5.95 -1.63 -6.67
C LEU A 76 7.00 -1.02 -5.75
N VAL A 77 8.22 -0.81 -6.23
CA VAL A 77 9.30 -0.12 -5.49
C VAL A 77 8.84 1.28 -5.10
N TRP A 78 8.20 2.03 -6.01
CA TRP A 78 7.64 3.34 -5.70
C TRP A 78 6.56 3.27 -4.61
N SER A 79 5.82 2.16 -4.50
CA SER A 79 4.81 1.98 -3.45
C SER A 79 5.39 1.77 -2.05
N PHE A 80 6.68 1.44 -1.94
CA PHE A 80 7.40 1.34 -0.68
C PHE A 80 8.05 2.66 -0.25
N MET A 81 8.18 3.63 -1.17
CA MET A 81 8.71 4.94 -0.81
C MET A 81 7.83 5.58 0.27
N PRO A 82 8.45 6.13 1.34
CA PRO A 82 7.71 6.74 2.42
C PRO A 82 6.93 7.92 1.85
N GLN A 83 5.60 7.85 1.95
CA GLN A 83 4.72 8.95 1.55
C GLN A 83 4.74 10.03 2.65
N ILE A 84 5.88 10.72 2.78
CA ILE A 84 6.13 11.79 3.76
C ILE A 84 5.22 13.01 3.48
N SER A 85 4.54 13.02 2.34
CA SER A 85 3.57 14.06 1.99
C SER A 85 2.16 13.79 2.56
N LEU A 86 2.07 13.72 3.90
CA LEU A 86 0.81 13.91 4.65
C LEU A 86 -0.04 15.11 4.17
N PRO A 87 0.52 16.25 3.70
CA PRO A 87 -0.28 17.42 3.33
C PRO A 87 -1.26 17.20 2.16
N LYS A 88 -1.06 16.17 1.33
CA LYS A 88 -1.94 15.90 0.17
C LYS A 88 -3.20 15.11 0.53
N PHE A 89 -3.17 14.35 1.63
CA PHE A 89 -4.33 13.57 2.10
C PHE A 89 -5.20 14.35 3.09
N LEU A 90 -4.65 15.43 3.66
CA LEU A 90 -5.37 16.39 4.47
C LEU A 90 -6.16 17.34 3.56
N ALA A 91 -7.49 17.28 3.60
CA ALA A 91 -8.34 18.30 3.00
C ALA A 91 -7.95 19.69 3.56
N PRO A 92 -8.20 20.79 2.83
CA PRO A 92 -7.96 22.15 3.35
C PRO A 92 -8.60 22.41 4.72
N SER A 93 -9.72 21.76 5.02
CA SER A 93 -10.40 21.79 6.33
C SER A 93 -9.63 21.05 7.44
N ALA A 94 -8.89 19.98 7.12
CA ALA A 94 -8.03 19.27 8.07
C ALA A 94 -6.74 20.04 8.40
N ARG A 95 -6.37 21.02 7.55
CA ARG A 95 -5.26 21.95 7.78
C ARG A 95 -5.55 22.95 8.92
N ARG A 96 -6.84 23.10 9.29
CA ARG A 96 -7.30 23.96 10.39
C ARG A 96 -7.11 23.31 11.77
N TYR A 97 -6.92 22.00 11.83
CA TYR A 97 -6.66 21.20 13.04
C TYR A 97 -5.16 20.93 13.13
N ARG A 98 -4.36 22.00 13.24
CA ARG A 98 -2.90 21.92 13.34
C ARG A 98 -2.45 22.03 14.79
N ASP A 99 -3.14 21.30 15.66
CA ASP A 99 -2.68 21.06 17.03
C ASP A 99 -2.00 19.68 17.05
N THR A 100 -0.80 19.61 17.62
CA THR A 100 0.09 18.43 17.71
C THR A 100 -0.66 17.12 18.05
N ASN A 101 -0.88 16.22 17.08
CA ASN A 101 -1.58 14.96 17.33
C ASN A 101 -0.65 14.00 18.08
N LEU A 102 -0.72 13.99 19.40
CA LEU A 102 0.18 13.17 20.24
C LEU A 102 -0.02 11.65 20.07
N ILE A 103 -1.09 11.19 19.42
CA ILE A 103 -1.23 9.77 19.05
C ILE A 103 -0.36 9.47 17.81
N PHE A 104 -0.05 10.45 16.97
CA PHE A 104 0.71 10.26 15.73
C PHE A 104 2.21 10.19 16.05
N TYR A 105 2.89 9.17 15.52
CA TYR A 105 4.29 8.90 15.85
C TYR A 105 5.24 10.04 15.50
N GLY A 106 4.94 10.84 14.46
CA GLY A 106 5.77 11.97 14.06
C GLY A 106 5.67 13.13 15.05
N ASP A 107 4.45 13.45 15.46
CA ASP A 107 4.16 14.58 16.34
C ASP A 107 4.59 14.29 17.79
N ILE A 108 4.40 13.06 18.29
CA ILE A 108 4.88 12.67 19.63
C ILE A 108 6.41 12.59 19.70
N ALA A 109 7.09 12.29 18.59
CA ALA A 109 8.55 12.23 18.55
C ALA A 109 9.21 13.62 18.69
N GLU A 110 8.47 14.70 18.47
CA GLU A 110 8.92 16.08 18.69
C GLU A 110 8.77 16.53 20.15
N VAL A 111 8.06 15.75 20.99
CA VAL A 111 7.86 16.06 22.41
C VAL A 111 9.02 15.53 23.24
N ASP A 112 9.50 16.36 24.17
CA ASP A 112 10.56 15.95 25.10
C ASP A 112 10.13 14.75 25.96
N VAL A 113 11.05 13.80 26.16
CA VAL A 113 10.78 12.52 26.86
C VAL A 113 10.27 12.75 28.29
N GLY A 114 10.77 13.78 28.98
CA GLY A 114 10.33 14.12 30.34
C GLY A 114 8.91 14.68 30.41
N ASN A 115 8.39 15.18 29.28
CA ASN A 115 7.10 15.87 29.20
C ASN A 115 6.02 15.08 28.44
N ALA A 116 6.37 14.01 27.71
CA ALA A 116 5.43 13.28 26.87
C ALA A 116 4.18 12.81 27.62
N ALA A 117 4.34 12.26 28.82
CA ALA A 117 3.21 11.81 29.64
C ALA A 117 2.32 12.98 30.09
N SER A 118 2.93 14.08 30.54
CA SER A 118 2.17 15.24 31.03
C SER A 118 1.44 15.97 29.90
N GLU A 119 2.02 16.03 28.70
CA GLU A 119 1.35 16.59 27.52
C GLU A 119 0.20 15.71 27.03
N MET A 120 0.35 14.38 27.06
CA MET A 120 -0.76 13.46 26.77
C MET A 120 -1.90 13.58 27.78
N GLU A 121 -1.58 13.68 29.07
CA GLU A 121 -2.59 13.93 30.10
C GLU A 121 -3.30 15.27 29.89
N LYS A 122 -2.55 16.36 29.68
CA LYS A 122 -3.15 17.69 29.42
C LYS A 122 -4.07 17.70 28.22
N ARG A 123 -3.75 16.95 27.15
CA ARG A 123 -4.53 16.94 25.91
C ARG A 123 -5.72 15.99 25.97
N TYR A 124 -5.56 14.79 26.55
CA TYR A 124 -6.54 13.71 26.43
C TYR A 124 -7.26 13.36 27.73
N LEU A 125 -6.73 13.73 28.89
CA LEU A 125 -7.40 13.46 30.15
C LEU A 125 -8.71 14.26 30.21
N PRO A 126 -9.86 13.60 30.44
CA PRO A 126 -11.14 14.27 30.49
C PRO A 126 -11.18 15.30 31.62
N SER A 127 -11.80 16.44 31.34
CA SER A 127 -12.00 17.51 32.31
C SER A 127 -13.50 17.57 32.65
N GLY A 128 -13.91 17.08 33.83
CA GLY A 128 -15.30 17.13 34.28
C GLY A 128 -16.07 15.82 34.12
N LYS A 129 -17.31 15.88 33.60
CA LYS A 129 -18.23 14.73 33.52
C LYS A 129 -18.08 13.88 32.26
N ASP A 130 -17.31 14.34 31.28
CA ASP A 130 -17.12 13.64 30.01
C ASP A 130 -16.18 12.44 30.16
N THR A 131 -16.48 11.34 29.47
CA THR A 131 -15.64 10.13 29.47
C THR A 131 -14.37 10.30 28.61
N TYR A 132 -14.43 11.14 27.57
CA TYR A 132 -13.32 11.38 26.64
C TYR A 132 -13.32 12.82 26.15
N ARG A 133 -12.13 13.37 25.89
CA ARG A 133 -11.98 14.66 25.23
C ARG A 133 -12.27 14.58 23.72
N SER A 134 -12.80 15.67 23.18
CA SER A 134 -13.12 15.78 21.75
C SER A 134 -11.87 15.66 20.87
N GLU A 135 -10.74 16.14 21.38
CA GLU A 135 -9.41 16.15 20.77
C GLU A 135 -8.89 14.73 20.60
N TYR A 136 -9.12 13.85 21.58
CA TYR A 136 -8.75 12.44 21.50
C TYR A 136 -9.49 11.73 20.36
N LEU A 137 -10.81 11.90 20.30
CA LEU A 137 -11.65 11.30 19.25
C LEU A 137 -11.34 11.89 17.86
N GLY A 138 -11.03 13.19 17.81
CA GLY A 138 -10.60 13.89 16.59
C GLY A 138 -9.26 13.36 16.06
N ASP A 139 -8.27 13.20 16.95
CA ASP A 139 -6.95 12.67 16.62
C ASP A 139 -7.04 11.22 16.12
N LEU A 140 -7.89 10.37 16.74
CA LEU A 140 -8.18 9.02 16.25
C LEU A 140 -8.80 9.03 14.84
N ALA A 141 -9.80 9.86 14.60
CA ALA A 141 -10.44 9.99 13.29
C ALA A 141 -9.46 10.47 12.21
N GLN A 142 -8.56 11.39 12.56
CA GLN A 142 -7.50 11.86 11.68
C GLN A 142 -6.55 10.73 11.29
N GLN A 143 -6.13 9.89 12.25
CA GLN A 143 -5.29 8.73 11.96
C GLN A 143 -5.98 7.72 11.06
N ILE A 144 -7.24 7.38 11.34
CA ILE A 144 -8.04 6.48 10.49
C ILE A 144 -8.02 7.01 9.05
N ARG A 145 -8.24 8.31 8.86
CA ARG A 145 -8.26 8.94 7.53
C ARG A 145 -6.91 8.88 6.81
N ILE A 146 -5.81 9.15 7.53
CA ILE A 146 -4.45 9.14 6.99
C ILE A 146 -4.05 7.71 6.61
N VAL A 147 -4.12 6.77 7.57
CA VAL A 147 -3.71 5.38 7.35
C VAL A 147 -4.57 4.72 6.27
N SER A 148 -5.88 5.02 6.21
CA SER A 148 -6.76 4.54 5.12
C SER A 148 -6.34 5.07 3.75
N GLY A 149 -5.91 6.34 3.68
CA GLY A 149 -5.42 6.95 2.45
C GLY A 149 -4.17 6.24 1.92
N ILE A 150 -3.23 5.94 2.82
CA ILE A 150 -1.99 5.22 2.50
C ILE A 150 -2.32 3.79 2.06
N ALA A 151 -3.14 3.06 2.82
CA ALA A 151 -3.55 1.70 2.49
C ALA A 151 -4.21 1.64 1.10
N ASN A 152 -5.15 2.55 0.80
CA ASN A 152 -5.78 2.62 -0.51
C ASN A 152 -4.77 2.91 -1.64
N SER A 153 -3.81 3.80 -1.41
CA SER A 153 -2.74 4.10 -2.37
C SER A 153 -1.90 2.87 -2.68
N LYS A 154 -1.55 2.07 -1.65
CA LYS A 154 -0.81 0.81 -1.80
C LYS A 154 -1.63 -0.27 -2.51
N PHE A 155 -2.93 -0.39 -2.23
CA PHE A 155 -3.81 -1.30 -2.99
C PHE A 155 -3.94 -0.92 -4.46
N LYS A 156 -4.00 0.39 -4.78
CA LYS A 156 -3.96 0.85 -6.18
C LYS A 156 -2.66 0.45 -6.87
N ALA A 157 -1.53 0.59 -6.17
CA ALA A 157 -0.24 0.13 -6.68
C ALA A 157 -0.24 -1.38 -6.95
N PHE A 158 -0.70 -2.19 -5.99
CA PHE A 158 -0.85 -3.64 -6.13
C PHE A 158 -1.68 -3.99 -7.37
N ARG A 159 -2.86 -3.37 -7.52
CA ARG A 159 -3.77 -3.64 -8.63
C ARG A 159 -3.13 -3.30 -9.98
N THR A 160 -2.50 -2.13 -10.11
CA THR A 160 -1.85 -1.73 -11.35
C THR A 160 -0.68 -2.65 -11.69
N ALA A 161 0.19 -2.96 -10.73
CA ALA A 161 1.32 -3.86 -10.93
C ALA A 161 0.87 -5.29 -11.22
N GLY A 162 -0.19 -5.77 -10.57
CA GLY A 162 -0.79 -7.08 -10.82
C GLY A 162 -1.30 -7.22 -12.25
N TRP A 163 -1.97 -6.20 -12.77
CA TRP A 163 -2.39 -6.17 -14.18
C TRP A 163 -1.20 -6.17 -15.14
N LEU A 164 -0.14 -5.40 -14.85
CA LEU A 164 1.09 -5.42 -15.66
C LEU A 164 1.77 -6.78 -15.64
N CYS A 165 1.84 -7.43 -14.48
CA CYS A 165 2.38 -8.79 -14.40
C CYS A 165 1.54 -9.73 -15.26
N PHE A 166 0.21 -9.70 -15.10
CA PHE A 166 -0.70 -10.51 -15.90
C PHE A 166 -0.54 -10.29 -17.40
N THR A 167 -0.42 -9.04 -17.87
CA THR A 167 -0.20 -8.76 -19.29
C THR A 167 1.14 -9.27 -19.80
N ALA A 168 2.21 -9.20 -18.99
CA ALA A 168 3.49 -9.80 -19.32
C ALA A 168 3.39 -11.32 -19.47
N LEU A 169 2.60 -11.99 -18.63
CA LEU A 169 2.34 -13.43 -18.73
C LEU A 169 1.61 -13.79 -20.01
N VAL A 170 0.55 -13.05 -20.34
CA VAL A 170 -0.22 -13.26 -21.57
C VAL A 170 0.65 -13.05 -22.81
N ALA A 171 1.49 -12.02 -22.82
CA ALA A 171 2.43 -11.78 -23.91
C ALA A 171 3.38 -12.98 -24.11
N LEU A 172 3.88 -13.58 -23.03
CA LEU A 172 4.78 -14.72 -23.08
C LEU A 172 4.06 -16.04 -23.43
N ALA A 173 2.78 -16.19 -23.08
CA ALA A 173 1.96 -17.35 -23.45
C ALA A 173 1.36 -17.27 -24.87
N TRP A 174 1.43 -16.10 -25.51
CA TRP A 174 0.82 -15.88 -26.83
C TRP A 174 1.43 -16.75 -27.94
N PRO A 175 2.77 -16.89 -28.07
CA PRO A 175 3.33 -17.72 -29.15
C PRO A 175 3.02 -19.22 -28.95
N THR A 176 3.04 -19.73 -27.72
CA THR A 176 2.68 -21.14 -27.44
C THR A 176 1.22 -21.44 -27.74
N THR A 177 0.30 -20.56 -27.36
CA THR A 177 -1.12 -20.73 -27.68
C THR A 177 -1.37 -20.70 -29.18
N LYS A 178 -0.68 -19.82 -29.93
CA LYS A 178 -0.69 -19.83 -31.40
C LYS A 178 -0.15 -21.14 -31.98
N ALA A 179 1.00 -21.61 -31.51
CA ALA A 179 1.62 -22.85 -32.00
C ALA A 179 0.75 -24.09 -31.73
N ILE A 180 0.10 -24.15 -30.58
CA ILE A 180 -0.86 -25.23 -30.25
C ILE A 180 -2.10 -25.14 -31.14
N ALA A 181 -2.63 -23.93 -31.38
CA ALA A 181 -3.79 -23.72 -32.23
C ALA A 181 -3.52 -24.13 -33.68
N THR A 182 -2.35 -23.79 -34.24
CA THR A 182 -1.96 -24.21 -35.60
C THR A 182 -1.82 -25.73 -35.70
N HIS A 183 -1.22 -26.38 -34.69
CA HIS A 183 -1.09 -27.84 -34.67
C HIS A 183 -2.43 -28.59 -34.50
N LEU A 184 -3.39 -28.05 -33.74
CA LEU A 184 -4.69 -28.69 -33.51
C LEU A 184 -5.73 -28.40 -34.61
N LEU A 185 -5.66 -27.24 -35.27
CA LEU A 185 -6.64 -26.81 -36.28
C LEU A 185 -6.19 -27.07 -37.72
N GLY A 186 -4.96 -27.56 -37.94
CA GLY A 186 -4.51 -28.09 -39.23
C GLY A 186 -4.43 -27.06 -40.36
N TRP A 187 -4.05 -25.82 -40.05
CA TRP A 187 -3.70 -24.80 -41.05
C TRP A 187 -2.19 -24.75 -41.25
#